data_AF-A0A067BPC0-F1
#
_entry.id   AF-A0A067BPC0-F1
#
_cell.length_a   1.000
_cell.length_b   1.000
_cell.length_c   1.000
_cell.angle_alpha   90.00
_cell.angle_beta   90.00
_cell.angle_gamma   90.00
#
_symmetry.space_group_name_H-M   'P 1'
#
loop_
_entity.id
_entity.type
_entity.pdbx_description
1 polymer ?
#
loop_
_entity_poly.entity_id
_entity_poly.type
_entity_poly.pdbx_seq_one_letter_code
_entity_poly.pdbx_strand_id
1 'polypeptide(L)'
;MGNLIVGGAVSAGVCNLSSQVSWLSVSGPMTGSKGANLLENKCRSNSWIDIPLKGAASLIGFCPAPEAFLSLKQQSTVDAALQAKYVKAQAVRKQYATKTMCGVSSWGLNTVYAPVMFVVAQMAQYASSQNDGMVEYSSCNVGLSGFSSDPTSSGNYVARINHADATFRNGDGWWGSDRKPVKWLECAL
;
A
#
# COMPACT_ATOMS: atom_id res chain seq x y z
N MET A 1 -1.13 -4.70 3.38
CA MET A 1 -1.92 -5.61 4.25
C MET A 1 -1.51 -5.54 5.72
N GLY A 2 -0.23 -5.76 6.08
CA GLY A 2 0.21 -5.83 7.48
C GLY A 2 -0.26 -4.69 8.40
N ASN A 3 -0.32 -3.46 7.89
CA ASN A 3 -0.79 -2.31 8.67
C ASN A 3 -2.26 -2.43 9.12
N LEU A 4 -3.12 -3.04 8.31
CA LEU A 4 -4.52 -3.30 8.69
C LEU A 4 -4.63 -4.48 9.65
N ILE A 5 -3.73 -5.46 9.57
CA ILE A 5 -3.69 -6.58 10.53
C ILE A 5 -3.39 -6.05 11.92
N VAL A 6 -2.34 -5.22 12.07
CA VAL A 6 -2.00 -4.58 13.35
C VAL A 6 -3.13 -3.67 13.83
N GLY A 7 -3.61 -2.76 12.96
CA GLY A 7 -4.70 -1.84 13.31
C GLY A 7 -6.00 -2.56 13.68
N GLY A 8 -6.34 -3.63 12.97
CA GLY A 8 -7.50 -4.46 13.22
C GLY A 8 -7.39 -5.25 14.52
N ALA A 9 -6.24 -5.89 14.78
CA ALA A 9 -6.02 -6.67 16.00
C ALA A 9 -6.11 -5.80 17.25
N VAL A 10 -5.47 -4.63 17.24
CA VAL A 10 -5.50 -3.70 18.39
C VAL A 10 -6.91 -3.14 18.59
N SER A 11 -7.58 -2.70 17.53
CA SER A 11 -8.94 -2.14 17.66
C SER A 11 -10.02 -3.18 18.03
N ALA A 12 -9.76 -4.45 17.77
CA ALA A 12 -10.61 -5.56 18.19
C ALA A 12 -10.27 -6.10 19.59
N GLY A 13 -9.24 -5.57 20.27
CA GLY A 13 -8.82 -6.03 21.58
C GLY A 13 -8.10 -7.38 21.59
N VAL A 14 -7.61 -7.85 20.43
CA VAL A 14 -6.83 -9.09 20.32
C VAL A 14 -5.44 -8.90 20.93
N CYS A 15 -4.86 -7.71 20.80
CA CYS A 15 -3.60 -7.34 21.41
C CYS A 15 -3.56 -5.83 21.70
N ASN A 16 -2.49 -5.35 22.35
CA ASN A 16 -2.22 -3.94 22.54
C ASN A 16 -0.74 -3.63 22.23
N LEU A 17 -0.44 -2.39 21.85
CA LEU A 17 0.93 -1.92 21.63
C LEU A 17 1.42 -1.20 22.89
N SER A 18 2.50 -1.70 23.48
CA SER A 18 3.14 -1.04 24.63
C SER A 18 3.96 0.16 24.16
N SER A 19 4.36 1.02 25.11
CA SER A 19 5.24 2.17 24.85
C SER A 19 6.66 1.78 24.42
N GLN A 20 7.01 0.50 24.46
CA GLN A 20 8.32 -0.03 24.05
C GLN A 20 8.33 -0.58 22.62
N VAL A 21 7.18 -0.54 21.92
CA VAL A 21 7.07 -1.02 20.54
C VAL A 21 7.10 0.17 19.59
N SER A 22 7.95 0.07 18.56
CA SER A 22 7.89 0.97 17.41
C SER A 22 7.21 0.30 16.23
N TRP A 23 6.21 0.95 15.65
CA TRP A 23 5.52 0.47 14.46
C TRP A 23 5.87 1.32 13.25
N LEU A 24 6.63 0.73 12.33
CA LEU A 24 6.88 1.29 11.01
C LEU A 24 5.76 0.89 10.04
N SER A 25 4.93 1.86 9.65
CA SER A 25 3.83 1.63 8.71
C SER A 25 4.30 1.83 7.27
N VAL A 26 4.48 0.75 6.53
CA VAL A 26 5.01 0.80 5.16
C VAL A 26 3.92 0.48 4.13
N SER A 27 3.68 1.38 3.17
CA SER A 27 2.74 1.23 2.03
C SER A 27 1.39 0.60 2.42
N GLY A 28 0.77 1.09 3.50
CA GLY A 28 -0.46 0.54 4.04
C GLY A 28 -1.70 0.94 3.23
N PRO A 29 -2.56 -0.01 2.79
CA PRO A 29 -3.84 0.31 2.16
C PRO A 29 -4.90 0.68 3.21
N MET A 30 -4.72 1.79 3.91
CA MET A 30 -5.53 2.06 5.11
C MET A 30 -6.97 2.48 4.80
N THR A 31 -7.28 2.86 3.56
CA THR A 31 -8.65 2.96 3.03
C THR A 31 -8.91 1.89 1.95
N GLY A 32 -8.14 0.80 1.95
CA GLY A 32 -8.20 -0.25 0.94
C GLY A 32 -7.44 0.10 -0.34
N SER A 33 -7.70 -0.68 -1.39
CA SER A 33 -7.08 -0.57 -2.70
C SER A 33 -8.07 -0.90 -3.81
N LYS A 34 -8.14 -0.04 -4.84
CA LYS A 34 -8.81 -0.36 -6.10
C LYS A 34 -8.16 -1.52 -6.85
N GLY A 35 -6.89 -1.84 -6.61
CA GLY A 35 -6.24 -3.04 -7.14
C GLY A 35 -6.92 -4.32 -6.67
N ALA A 36 -7.43 -4.37 -5.44
CA ALA A 36 -8.23 -5.50 -4.96
C ALA A 36 -9.60 -5.57 -5.64
N ASN A 37 -10.25 -4.43 -5.90
CA ASN A 37 -11.49 -4.38 -6.68
C ASN A 37 -11.27 -4.87 -8.13
N LEU A 38 -10.17 -4.44 -8.76
CA LEU A 38 -9.76 -4.91 -10.08
C LEU A 38 -9.61 -6.43 -10.12
N LEU A 39 -8.90 -7.00 -9.15
CA LEU A 39 -8.69 -8.45 -9.07
C LEU A 39 -10.02 -9.21 -8.93
N GLU A 40 -10.91 -8.77 -8.02
CA GLU A 40 -12.24 -9.36 -7.86
C GLU A 40 -13.02 -9.33 -9.19
N ASN A 41 -13.07 -8.16 -9.84
CA ASN A 41 -13.80 -7.97 -11.08
C ASN A 41 -13.26 -8.86 -12.20
N LYS A 42 -11.93 -8.95 -12.36
CA LYS A 42 -11.30 -9.75 -13.41
C LYS A 42 -11.43 -11.26 -13.17
N CYS A 43 -11.36 -11.72 -11.92
CA CYS A 43 -11.62 -13.13 -11.62
C CYS A 43 -13.10 -13.51 -11.81
N ARG A 44 -14.04 -12.57 -11.70
CA ARG A 44 -15.47 -12.81 -11.96
C ARG A 44 -15.83 -12.79 -13.45
N SER A 45 -15.19 -11.91 -14.24
CA SER A 45 -15.62 -11.67 -15.61
C SER A 45 -15.17 -12.75 -16.60
N ASN A 46 -14.22 -13.62 -16.24
CA ASN A 46 -13.53 -14.59 -17.13
C ASN A 46 -13.04 -14.00 -18.47
N SER A 47 -13.09 -12.67 -18.62
CA SER A 47 -12.82 -11.94 -19.85
C SER A 47 -11.49 -11.21 -19.70
N TRP A 48 -10.46 -11.87 -20.21
CA TRP A 48 -9.07 -11.41 -20.21
C TRP A 48 -8.70 -10.63 -21.48
N ILE A 49 -9.64 -10.54 -22.43
CA ILE A 49 -9.42 -9.97 -23.79
C ILE A 49 -9.05 -8.48 -23.77
N ASP A 50 -9.50 -7.74 -22.74
CA ASP A 50 -9.23 -6.29 -22.62
C ASP A 50 -7.93 -6.00 -21.85
N ILE A 51 -7.16 -7.02 -21.47
CA ILE A 51 -5.95 -6.86 -20.67
C ILE A 51 -4.73 -7.17 -21.56
N PRO A 52 -3.74 -6.27 -21.65
CA PRO A 52 -2.47 -6.59 -22.29
C PRO A 52 -1.89 -7.89 -21.73
N LEU A 53 -1.26 -8.72 -22.57
CA LEU A 53 -0.73 -10.04 -22.19
C LEU A 53 0.08 -10.03 -20.87
N LYS A 54 0.89 -8.99 -20.64
CA LYS A 54 1.65 -8.80 -19.39
C LYS A 54 0.76 -8.54 -18.17
N GLY A 55 -0.31 -7.76 -18.33
CA GLY A 55 -1.30 -7.52 -17.27
C GLY A 55 -2.13 -8.76 -16.96
N ALA A 56 -2.46 -9.55 -17.99
CA ALA A 56 -3.14 -10.83 -17.81
C ALA A 56 -2.24 -11.80 -17.03
N ALA A 57 -0.98 -11.95 -17.44
CA ALA A 57 0.00 -12.80 -16.74
C ALA A 57 0.20 -12.39 -15.27
N SER A 58 0.17 -11.10 -14.94
CA SER A 58 0.28 -10.63 -13.55
C SER A 58 -0.92 -10.93 -12.65
N LEU A 59 -2.08 -11.29 -13.24
CA LEU A 59 -3.34 -11.46 -12.52
C LEU A 59 -3.88 -12.91 -12.57
N ILE A 60 -3.57 -13.67 -13.62
CA ILE A 60 -4.09 -15.04 -13.83
C ILE A 60 -3.76 -15.98 -12.65
N GLY A 61 -2.56 -15.88 -12.07
CA GLY A 61 -2.15 -16.69 -10.91
C GLY A 61 -2.88 -16.37 -9.61
N PHE A 62 -3.71 -15.32 -9.60
CA PHE A 62 -4.48 -14.87 -8.44
C PHE A 62 -5.99 -15.12 -8.60
N CYS A 63 -6.42 -15.94 -9.56
CA CYS A 63 -7.82 -16.36 -9.66
C CYS A 63 -7.99 -17.83 -9.19
N PRO A 64 -9.01 -18.14 -8.35
CA PRO A 64 -9.97 -17.22 -7.75
C PRO A 64 -9.30 -16.22 -6.80
N ALA A 65 -9.82 -14.99 -6.75
CA ALA A 65 -9.27 -13.91 -5.92
C ALA A 65 -9.16 -14.37 -4.46
N PRO A 66 -7.95 -14.43 -3.86
CA PRO A 66 -7.81 -14.88 -2.49
C PRO A 66 -8.56 -13.95 -1.52
N GLU A 67 -9.17 -14.52 -0.48
CA GLU A 67 -9.94 -13.78 0.52
C GLU A 67 -9.14 -12.64 1.15
N ALA A 68 -7.84 -12.85 1.34
CA ALA A 68 -6.92 -11.82 1.81
C ALA A 68 -6.97 -10.55 0.94
N PHE A 69 -6.98 -10.68 -0.39
CA PHE A 69 -7.12 -9.51 -1.27
C PHE A 69 -8.54 -8.95 -1.27
N LEU A 70 -9.57 -9.80 -1.22
CA LEU A 70 -10.96 -9.35 -1.15
C LEU A 70 -11.25 -8.52 0.10
N SER A 71 -10.55 -8.79 1.22
CA SER A 71 -10.61 -7.97 2.44
C SER A 71 -9.96 -6.59 2.31
N LEU A 72 -9.22 -6.33 1.22
CA LEU A 72 -8.48 -5.09 0.97
C LEU A 72 -9.15 -4.17 -0.05
N LYS A 73 -10.39 -4.46 -0.47
CA LYS A 73 -11.14 -3.60 -1.40
C LYS A 73 -11.26 -2.18 -0.87
N GLN A 74 -11.33 -1.22 -1.80
CA GLN A 74 -11.47 0.19 -1.50
C GLN A 74 -12.64 0.42 -0.53
N GLN A 75 -12.39 1.17 0.54
CA GLN A 75 -13.32 1.38 1.65
C GLN A 75 -14.69 1.90 1.18
N SER A 76 -14.74 2.76 0.17
CA SER A 76 -16.01 3.28 -0.38
C SER A 76 -16.83 2.27 -1.17
N THR A 77 -16.29 1.08 -1.43
CA THR A 77 -16.93 0.02 -2.25
C THR A 77 -17.38 -1.19 -1.44
N VAL A 78 -17.19 -1.17 -0.12
CA VAL A 78 -17.53 -2.27 0.80
C VAL A 78 -18.67 -1.86 1.74
N ASP A 79 -19.26 -2.85 2.41
CA ASP A 79 -20.37 -2.62 3.34
C ASP A 79 -19.95 -1.79 4.57
N ALA A 80 -20.96 -1.31 5.31
CA ALA A 80 -20.76 -0.47 6.49
C ALA A 80 -19.94 -1.18 7.58
N ALA A 81 -20.03 -2.51 7.69
CA ALA A 81 -19.31 -3.25 8.71
C ALA A 81 -17.80 -3.26 8.42
N LEU A 82 -17.39 -3.49 7.17
CA LEU A 82 -15.98 -3.41 6.78
C LEU A 82 -15.46 -1.97 6.76
N GLN A 83 -16.29 -0.99 6.38
CA GLN A 83 -15.95 0.43 6.51
C GLN A 83 -15.61 0.81 7.97
N ALA A 84 -16.42 0.35 8.93
CA ALA A 84 -16.16 0.60 10.35
C ALA A 84 -14.84 -0.02 10.82
N LYS A 85 -14.47 -1.21 10.32
CA LYS A 85 -13.17 -1.84 10.61
C LYS A 85 -12.00 -1.02 10.06
N TYR A 86 -12.12 -0.49 8.85
CA TYR A 86 -11.12 0.42 8.28
C TYR A 86 -10.92 1.66 9.15
N VAL A 87 -12.00 2.35 9.53
CA VAL A 87 -11.93 3.56 10.37
C VAL A 87 -11.24 3.27 11.70
N LYS A 88 -11.58 2.15 12.35
CA LYS A 88 -10.94 1.71 13.60
C LYS A 88 -9.44 1.44 13.41
N ALA A 89 -9.05 0.72 12.36
CA ALA A 89 -7.65 0.45 12.06
C ALA A 89 -6.85 1.73 11.73
N GLN A 90 -7.47 2.69 11.04
CA GLN A 90 -6.89 4.01 10.76
C GLN A 90 -6.62 4.79 12.05
N ALA A 91 -7.57 4.79 12.99
CA ALA A 91 -7.42 5.45 14.29
C ALA A 91 -6.27 4.85 15.09
N VAL A 92 -6.18 3.51 15.16
CA VAL A 92 -5.05 2.82 15.81
C VAL A 92 -3.74 3.20 15.14
N ARG A 93 -3.65 3.15 13.82
CA ARG A 93 -2.41 3.53 13.12
C ARG A 93 -2.01 4.97 13.40
N LYS A 94 -2.96 5.89 13.38
CA LYS A 94 -2.70 7.30 13.70
C LYS A 94 -2.14 7.47 15.12
N GLN A 95 -2.62 6.68 16.07
CA GLN A 95 -2.19 6.76 17.46
C GLN A 95 -0.82 6.10 17.71
N TYR A 96 -0.53 4.98 17.05
CA TYR A 96 0.58 4.11 17.42
C TYR A 96 1.70 3.97 16.38
N ALA A 97 1.50 4.38 15.13
CA ALA A 97 2.58 4.30 14.14
C ALA A 97 3.68 5.31 14.46
N THR A 98 4.91 4.83 14.58
CA THR A 98 6.10 5.64 14.89
C THR A 98 6.54 6.46 13.69
N LYS A 99 6.66 5.81 12.53
CA LYS A 99 6.88 6.46 11.23
C LYS A 99 6.13 5.72 10.15
N THR A 100 5.75 6.43 9.10
CA THR A 100 5.06 5.89 7.93
C THR A 100 5.85 6.18 6.66
N MET A 101 5.92 5.19 5.76
CA MET A 101 6.38 5.36 4.38
C MET A 101 5.22 5.13 3.42
N CYS A 102 5.05 6.04 2.47
CA CYS A 102 4.09 5.90 1.37
C CYS A 102 4.77 6.07 0.01
N GLY A 103 4.50 5.14 -0.90
CA GLY A 103 4.91 5.24 -2.30
C GLY A 103 3.95 6.09 -3.14
N VAL A 104 4.49 6.90 -4.06
CA VAL A 104 3.73 7.78 -4.95
C VAL A 104 4.08 7.60 -6.43
N SER A 105 4.79 6.53 -6.80
CA SER A 105 5.11 6.22 -8.18
C SER A 105 4.93 4.74 -8.48
N SER A 106 3.97 4.40 -9.34
CA SER A 106 3.71 3.01 -9.74
C SER A 106 4.85 2.38 -10.54
N TRP A 107 5.65 3.20 -11.23
CA TRP A 107 6.91 2.75 -11.81
C TRP A 107 7.98 2.57 -10.72
N GLY A 108 8.16 3.58 -9.86
CA GLY A 108 9.11 3.51 -8.75
C GLY A 108 10.57 3.49 -9.20
N LEU A 109 11.35 2.58 -8.61
CA LEU A 109 12.73 2.31 -8.99
C LEU A 109 12.82 1.52 -10.29
N ASN A 110 13.93 1.62 -11.02
CA ASN A 110 14.16 0.82 -12.23
C ASN A 110 14.51 -0.63 -11.90
N THR A 111 13.49 -1.41 -11.53
CA THR A 111 13.61 -2.81 -11.12
C THR A 111 12.74 -3.71 -12.01
N VAL A 112 12.92 -5.03 -11.90
CA VAL A 112 12.11 -6.01 -12.65
C VAL A 112 10.60 -5.94 -12.33
N TYR A 113 10.23 -5.31 -11.21
CA TYR A 113 8.84 -5.17 -10.76
C TYR A 113 8.14 -3.94 -11.34
N ALA A 114 8.89 -2.91 -11.74
CA ALA A 114 8.35 -1.64 -12.20
C ALA A 114 7.33 -1.78 -13.35
N PRO A 115 7.57 -2.60 -14.39
CA PRO A 115 6.59 -2.75 -15.48
C PRO A 115 5.27 -3.35 -15.00
N VAL A 116 5.32 -4.31 -14.08
CA VAL A 116 4.11 -4.98 -13.57
C VAL A 116 3.31 -4.03 -12.68
N MET A 117 3.98 -3.33 -11.75
CA MET A 117 3.33 -2.37 -10.86
C MET A 117 2.70 -1.21 -11.63
N PHE A 118 3.37 -0.73 -12.69
CA PHE A 118 2.83 0.29 -13.59
C PHE A 118 1.57 -0.19 -14.31
N VAL A 119 1.57 -1.40 -14.88
CA VAL A 119 0.40 -1.96 -15.58
C VAL A 119 -0.79 -2.13 -14.64
N VAL A 120 -0.59 -2.67 -13.43
CA VAL A 120 -1.66 -2.79 -12.43
C VAL A 120 -2.23 -1.42 -12.08
N ALA A 121 -1.40 -0.39 -11.92
CA ALA A 121 -1.88 0.97 -11.64
C ALA A 121 -2.80 1.52 -12.72
N GLN A 122 -2.44 1.32 -14.00
CA GLN A 122 -3.24 1.77 -15.14
C GLN A 122 -4.60 1.07 -15.17
N MET A 123 -4.62 -0.23 -14.87
CA MET A 123 -5.85 -1.04 -14.85
C MET A 123 -6.75 -0.74 -13.66
N ALA A 124 -6.17 -0.45 -12.49
CA ALA A 124 -6.92 -0.20 -11.25
C ALA A 124 -7.66 1.15 -11.25
N GLN A 125 -7.29 2.07 -12.15
CA GLN A 125 -7.91 3.39 -12.30
C GLN A 125 -8.04 4.14 -10.96
N TYR A 126 -6.91 4.30 -10.27
CA TYR A 126 -6.81 5.15 -9.08
C TYR A 126 -7.30 6.58 -9.36
N ALA A 127 -7.78 7.29 -8.33
CA ALA A 127 -8.30 8.65 -8.53
C ALA A 127 -7.18 9.66 -8.85
N SER A 128 -5.96 9.34 -8.42
CA SER A 128 -4.74 10.10 -8.66
C SER A 128 -3.64 9.23 -9.28
N SER A 129 -2.73 9.88 -10.01
CA SER A 129 -1.48 9.27 -10.47
C SER A 129 -0.50 8.98 -9.33
N GLN A 130 -0.74 9.52 -8.13
CA GLN A 130 0.05 9.24 -6.93
C GLN A 130 -0.39 7.93 -6.28
N ASN A 131 0.25 6.84 -6.70
CA ASN A 131 0.06 5.51 -6.14
C ASN A 131 1.35 4.71 -6.33
N ASP A 132 1.52 3.64 -5.57
CA ASP A 132 2.69 2.75 -5.64
C ASP A 132 2.47 1.52 -6.55
N GLY A 133 1.41 1.51 -7.37
CA GLY A 133 0.99 0.35 -8.15
C GLY A 133 -0.12 -0.46 -7.48
N MET A 134 -0.14 -0.52 -6.16
CA MET A 134 -1.10 -1.31 -5.39
C MET A 134 -1.91 -0.48 -4.39
N VAL A 135 -1.40 0.67 -3.97
CA VAL A 135 -2.01 1.51 -2.95
C VAL A 135 -1.92 2.97 -3.39
N GLU A 136 -3.06 3.66 -3.36
CA GLU A 136 -3.11 5.09 -3.61
C GLU A 136 -2.52 5.88 -2.44
N TYR A 137 -1.86 7.00 -2.73
CA TYR A 137 -1.24 7.82 -1.69
C TYR A 137 -2.24 8.28 -0.62
N SER A 138 -3.46 8.64 -1.02
CA SER A 138 -4.56 9.01 -0.13
C SER A 138 -5.01 7.87 0.80
N SER A 139 -4.89 6.62 0.35
CA SER A 139 -5.12 5.44 1.19
C SER A 139 -3.98 5.25 2.18
N CYS A 140 -2.73 5.46 1.75
CA CYS A 140 -1.57 5.29 2.62
C CYS A 140 -1.42 6.39 3.68
N ASN A 141 -1.65 7.64 3.32
CA ASN A 141 -1.43 8.78 4.22
C ASN A 141 -2.65 9.14 5.08
N VAL A 142 -3.77 8.41 4.98
CA VAL A 142 -5.03 8.75 5.66
C VAL A 142 -4.83 9.00 7.16
N GLY A 143 -5.27 10.17 7.62
CA GLY A 143 -5.17 10.58 9.02
C GLY A 143 -3.78 10.97 9.51
N LEU A 144 -2.77 11.00 8.62
CA LEU A 144 -1.39 11.37 8.92
C LEU A 144 -0.97 12.63 8.15
N SER A 145 0.05 13.33 8.66
CA SER A 145 0.65 14.53 8.06
C SER A 145 2.17 14.50 8.24
N GLY A 146 2.87 15.58 7.88
CA GLY A 146 4.31 15.69 8.08
C GLY A 146 5.13 14.76 7.18
N PHE A 147 4.71 14.57 5.93
CA PHE A 147 5.44 13.80 4.94
C PHE A 147 6.58 14.64 4.33
N SER A 148 7.77 14.07 4.28
CA SER A 148 8.97 14.62 3.65
C SER A 148 9.49 13.65 2.58
N SER A 149 10.13 14.20 1.56
CA SER A 149 10.88 13.43 0.56
C SER A 149 12.33 13.17 0.97
N ASP A 150 12.74 13.61 2.16
CA ASP A 150 14.05 13.31 2.74
C ASP A 150 13.97 12.06 3.64
N PRO A 151 14.71 10.98 3.33
CA PRO A 151 14.66 9.73 4.09
C PRO A 151 15.27 9.86 5.49
N THR A 152 16.02 10.92 5.76
CA THR A 152 16.63 11.22 7.07
C THR A 152 15.76 12.13 7.93
N SER A 153 14.62 12.61 7.41
CA SER A 153 13.70 13.45 8.15
C SER A 153 13.10 12.73 9.37
N SER A 154 12.79 13.50 10.41
CA SER A 154 12.04 13.02 11.57
C SER A 154 10.56 12.71 11.25
N GLY A 155 10.04 13.24 10.15
CA GLY A 155 8.65 13.06 9.72
C GLY A 155 8.36 11.71 9.04
N ASN A 156 7.15 11.61 8.50
CA ASN A 156 6.76 10.52 7.60
C ASN A 156 7.49 10.68 6.26
N TYR A 157 7.63 9.59 5.51
CA TYR A 157 8.36 9.58 4.25
C TYR A 157 7.44 9.36 3.06
N VAL A 158 7.47 10.29 2.11
CA VAL A 158 6.79 10.17 0.82
C VAL A 158 7.83 9.88 -0.25
N ALA A 159 7.72 8.72 -0.86
CA ALA A 159 8.77 8.15 -1.69
C ALA A 159 8.26 7.90 -3.11
N ARG A 160 9.06 8.25 -4.12
CA ARG A 160 8.86 7.89 -5.53
C ARG A 160 9.27 6.44 -5.80
N ILE A 161 8.62 5.53 -5.08
CA ILE A 161 8.82 4.07 -5.15
C ILE A 161 7.50 3.36 -5.42
N ASN A 162 7.58 2.16 -6.00
CA ASN A 162 6.42 1.28 -6.18
C ASN A 162 6.25 0.35 -4.96
N HIS A 163 5.20 -0.46 -4.96
CA HIS A 163 4.83 -1.31 -3.84
C HIS A 163 5.86 -2.40 -3.55
N ALA A 164 6.56 -2.90 -4.58
CA ALA A 164 7.62 -3.89 -4.42
C ALA A 164 8.90 -3.27 -3.85
N ASP A 165 9.24 -2.06 -4.26
CA ASP A 165 10.40 -1.32 -3.75
C ASP A 165 10.27 -1.05 -2.23
N ALA A 166 9.06 -0.81 -1.74
CA ALA A 166 8.76 -0.62 -0.31
C ALA A 166 9.04 -1.87 0.55
N THR A 167 9.36 -3.01 -0.07
CA THR A 167 9.78 -4.24 0.64
C THR A 167 11.30 -4.36 0.80
N PHE A 168 12.06 -3.32 0.42
CA PHE A 168 13.51 -3.20 0.58
C PHE A 168 14.37 -4.18 -0.23
N ARG A 169 13.75 -5.13 -0.95
CA ARG A 169 14.45 -6.20 -1.70
C ARG A 169 15.38 -5.72 -2.82
N ASN A 170 15.17 -4.51 -3.33
CA ASN A 170 15.96 -3.96 -4.45
C ASN A 170 16.93 -2.85 -4.00
N GLY A 171 17.02 -2.59 -2.69
CA GLY A 171 17.84 -1.50 -2.17
C GLY A 171 17.28 -0.10 -2.48
N ASP A 172 18.18 0.87 -2.46
CA ASP A 172 17.90 2.27 -2.76
C ASP A 172 18.07 2.58 -4.25
N GLY A 173 17.23 3.49 -4.76
CA GLY A 173 17.41 4.08 -6.08
C GLY A 173 18.68 4.90 -6.16
N TRP A 174 19.27 5.01 -7.35
CA TRP A 174 20.55 5.71 -7.52
C TRP A 174 20.45 7.23 -7.29
N TRP A 175 19.31 7.84 -7.60
CA TRP A 175 19.12 9.29 -7.60
C TRP A 175 17.85 9.70 -6.85
N GLY A 176 17.89 10.88 -6.23
CA GLY A 176 16.77 11.47 -5.51
C GLY A 176 16.70 10.98 -4.06
N SER A 177 16.43 11.88 -3.13
CA SER A 177 16.19 11.56 -1.72
C SER A 177 14.89 10.77 -1.56
N ASP A 178 13.91 10.99 -2.44
CA ASP A 178 12.61 10.33 -2.47
C ASP A 178 12.65 8.90 -3.04
N ARG A 179 13.83 8.34 -3.30
CA ARG A 179 14.01 6.98 -3.83
C ARG A 179 14.85 6.10 -2.92
N LYS A 180 14.82 6.35 -1.61
CA LYS A 180 15.72 5.74 -0.63
C LYS A 180 14.97 4.95 0.46
N PRO A 181 14.23 3.88 0.10
CA PRO A 181 13.46 3.12 1.07
C PRO A 181 14.32 2.47 2.16
N VAL A 182 15.51 1.97 1.82
CA VAL A 182 16.43 1.37 2.80
C VAL A 182 17.03 2.45 3.68
N LYS A 183 17.45 3.59 3.11
CA LYS A 183 17.96 4.69 3.92
C LYS A 183 16.94 5.19 4.94
N TRP A 184 15.67 5.28 4.54
CA TRP A 184 14.60 5.64 5.46
C TRP A 184 14.50 4.65 6.61
N LEU A 185 14.56 3.34 6.32
CA LEU A 185 14.49 2.30 7.34
C LEU A 185 15.64 2.41 8.35
N GLU A 186 16.86 2.66 7.87
CA GLU A 186 18.04 2.91 8.73
C GLU A 186 17.90 4.13 9.64
N CYS A 187 17.09 5.11 9.23
CA CYS A 187 16.86 6.37 9.95
C CYS A 187 15.47 6.45 10.59
N ALA A 188 14.73 5.33 10.62
CA ALA A 188 13.34 5.34 11.05
C ALA A 188 13.15 5.33 12.57
N LEU A 189 14.17 4.89 13.30
CA LEU A 189 14.18 4.69 14.76
C LEU A 189 15.34 5.45 15.41
#